data_AF-A0A391PPG1-F1
#
_entry.id   AF-A0A391PPG1-F1
#
_cell.length_a   1.000
_cell.length_b   1.000
_cell.length_c   1.000
_cell.angle_alpha   90.00
_cell.angle_beta   90.00
_cell.angle_gamma   90.00
#
_symmetry.space_group_name_H-M   'P 1'
#
loop_
_entity.id
_entity.type
_entity.pdbx_description
1 polymer ?
#
loop_
_entity_poly.entity_id
_entity_poly.type
_entity_poly.pdbx_seq_one_letter_code
_entity_poly.pdbx_strand_id
1 'polypeptide(L)'
;MQGALAAGEEAAPIQADLADRRAAGVKLLTERFAMAQQEGELPGVDPQVIARWIHAVCQGISIQACSGATREELHEVADRALKAWPEPPARE
;
A
#
# COMPACT_ATOMS: atom_id res chain seq x y z
N MET A 1 -17.88 -22.76 -19.19
CA MET A 1 -16.54 -22.25 -19.55
C MET A 1 -15.67 -22.34 -18.31
N GLN A 2 -15.11 -23.53 -18.09
CA GLN A 2 -14.25 -23.87 -16.97
C GLN A 2 -12.84 -23.34 -17.25
N GLY A 3 -12.54 -22.12 -16.79
CA GLY A 3 -11.21 -21.49 -16.94
C GLY A 3 -10.41 -21.36 -15.64
N ALA A 4 -10.92 -21.87 -14.52
CA ALA A 4 -10.40 -21.55 -13.18
C ALA A 4 -9.47 -22.60 -12.55
N LEU A 5 -9.09 -23.68 -13.26
CA LEU A 5 -8.32 -24.79 -12.66
C LEU A 5 -6.94 -25.03 -13.29
N ALA A 6 -6.53 -24.26 -14.30
CA ALA A 6 -5.20 -24.40 -14.93
C ALA A 6 -4.12 -23.45 -14.38
N ALA A 7 -4.47 -22.53 -13.48
CA ALA A 7 -3.53 -21.56 -12.90
C ALA A 7 -2.93 -22.03 -11.55
N GLY A 8 -2.97 -23.34 -11.26
CA GLY A 8 -2.54 -23.86 -9.95
C GLY A 8 -1.03 -24.08 -9.83
N GLU A 9 -0.38 -24.54 -10.90
CA GLU A 9 1.00 -25.05 -10.82
C GLU A 9 2.01 -24.18 -11.58
N GLU A 10 1.63 -23.59 -12.72
CA GLU A 10 2.45 -22.59 -13.44
C GLU A 10 2.37 -21.17 -12.85
N ALA A 11 1.36 -20.88 -12.02
CA ALA A 11 1.24 -19.57 -11.37
C ALA A 11 2.08 -19.43 -10.10
N ALA A 12 2.57 -20.53 -9.52
CA ALA A 12 3.34 -20.52 -8.28
C ALA A 12 4.60 -19.61 -8.34
N PRO A 13 5.47 -19.67 -9.38
CA PRO A 13 6.62 -18.77 -9.46
C PRO A 13 6.24 -17.31 -9.69
N ILE A 14 5.16 -17.03 -10.43
CA ILE A 14 4.64 -15.68 -10.65
C ILE A 14 4.06 -15.10 -9.36
N GLN A 15 3.34 -15.93 -8.59
CA GLN A 15 2.80 -15.53 -7.29
C GLN A 15 3.91 -15.24 -6.27
N ALA A 16 5.00 -16.01 -6.29
CA ALA A 16 6.18 -15.77 -5.45
C ALA A 16 6.88 -14.44 -5.81
N ASP A 17 7.16 -14.18 -7.10
CA ASP A 17 7.74 -12.90 -7.54
C ASP A 17 6.85 -11.71 -7.16
N LEU A 18 5.53 -11.83 -7.32
CA LEU A 18 4.61 -10.79 -6.88
C LEU A 18 4.58 -10.63 -5.35
N ALA A 19 4.74 -11.69 -4.57
CA ALA A 19 4.84 -11.60 -3.12
C ALA A 19 6.15 -10.89 -2.70
N ASP A 20 7.26 -11.23 -3.33
CA ASP A 20 8.57 -10.62 -3.09
C ASP A 20 8.57 -9.12 -3.42
N ARG A 21 7.98 -8.74 -4.56
CA ARG A 21 7.83 -7.32 -4.93
C ARG A 21 6.99 -6.55 -3.93
N ARG A 22 5.90 -7.15 -3.43
CA ARG A 22 5.08 -6.53 -2.37
C ARG A 22 5.86 -6.36 -1.08
N ALA A 23 6.59 -7.39 -0.67
CA ALA A 23 7.44 -7.34 0.51
C ALA A 23 8.54 -6.27 0.39
N ALA A 24 9.17 -6.15 -0.78
CA ALA A 24 10.16 -5.11 -1.08
C ALA A 24 9.56 -3.70 -0.98
N GLY A 25 8.34 -3.50 -1.52
CA GLY A 25 7.62 -2.23 -1.39
C GLY A 25 7.33 -1.84 0.06
N VAL A 26 6.84 -2.79 0.87
CA VAL A 26 6.59 -2.55 2.31
C VAL A 26 7.91 -2.22 3.02
N LYS A 27 8.99 -2.94 2.72
CA LYS A 27 10.29 -2.72 3.34
C LYS A 27 10.81 -1.30 3.08
N LEU A 28 10.79 -0.86 1.81
CA LEU A 28 11.24 0.49 1.44
C LEU A 28 10.43 1.59 2.16
N LEU A 29 9.10 1.44 2.20
CA LEU A 29 8.23 2.36 2.93
C LEU A 29 8.52 2.35 4.44
N THR A 30 8.74 1.17 5.02
CA THR A 30 9.07 1.02 6.45
C THR A 30 10.35 1.77 6.79
N GLU A 31 11.40 1.62 5.98
CA GLU A 31 12.68 2.32 6.16
C GLU A 31 12.49 3.84 6.10
N ARG A 32 11.76 4.34 5.09
CA ARG A 32 11.47 5.77 4.94
C ARG A 32 10.67 6.34 6.13
N PHE A 33 9.69 5.60 6.63
CA PHE A 33 8.85 6.02 7.74
C PHE A 33 9.56 5.91 9.09
N ALA A 34 10.48 4.95 9.26
CA ALA A 34 11.35 4.90 10.43
C ALA A 34 12.26 6.14 10.51
N MET A 35 12.81 6.59 9.36
CA MET A 35 13.55 7.85 9.29
C MET A 35 12.67 9.06 9.64
N ALA A 36 11.48 9.16 9.04
CA ALA A 36 10.52 10.23 9.34
C ALA A 36 10.16 10.30 10.83
N GLN A 37 10.04 9.15 11.48
CA GLN A 37 9.76 9.05 12.91
C GLN A 37 10.94 9.54 13.76
N GLN A 38 12.18 9.21 13.37
CA GLN A 38 13.39 9.73 14.04
C GLN A 38 13.53 11.25 13.90
N GLU A 39 13.08 11.80 12.77
CA GLU A 39 13.06 13.24 12.49
C GLU A 39 11.88 13.97 13.17
N GLY A 40 10.98 13.23 13.82
CA GLY A 40 9.79 13.78 14.48
C GLY A 40 8.67 14.20 13.51
N GLU A 41 8.76 13.79 12.24
CA GLU A 41 7.73 14.02 11.22
C GLU A 41 6.58 13.02 11.30
N LEU A 42 6.82 11.83 11.88
CA LEU A 42 5.83 10.77 12.01
C LEU A 42 5.56 10.40 13.48
N PRO A 43 4.45 10.85 14.07
CA PRO A 43 4.12 10.63 15.47
C PRO A 43 3.45 9.27 15.71
N GLY A 44 3.87 8.57 16.76
CA GLY A 44 3.02 7.60 17.49
C GLY A 44 2.52 6.36 16.74
N VAL A 45 2.94 6.12 15.49
CA VAL A 45 2.55 4.94 14.71
C VAL A 45 3.77 4.06 14.42
N ASP A 46 3.56 2.74 14.39
CA ASP A 46 4.58 1.79 13.93
C ASP A 46 4.85 2.01 12.42
N PRO A 47 6.09 2.33 12.01
CA PRO A 47 6.48 2.50 10.60
C PRO A 47 6.07 1.33 9.70
N GLN A 48 6.11 0.09 10.22
CA GLN A 48 5.75 -1.08 9.46
C GLN A 48 4.23 -1.18 9.22
N VAL A 49 3.44 -0.77 10.21
CA VAL A 49 1.97 -0.74 10.10
C VAL A 49 1.53 0.28 9.07
N ILE A 50 2.06 1.50 9.14
CA ILE A 50 1.69 2.56 8.19
C ILE A 50 2.21 2.27 6.77
N ALA A 51 3.39 1.63 6.65
CA ALA A 51 3.90 1.13 5.36
C ALA A 51 2.97 0.12 4.71
N ARG A 52 2.49 -0.88 5.47
CA ARG A 52 1.53 -1.87 4.96
C ARG A 52 0.22 -1.22 4.54
N TRP A 53 -0.28 -0.26 5.31
CA TRP A 53 -1.51 0.44 4.97
C TRP A 53 -1.40 1.26 3.68
N ILE A 54 -0.34 2.06 3.53
CA ILE A 54 -0.09 2.81 2.28
C ILE A 54 0.07 1.86 1.10
N HIS A 55 0.84 0.79 1.27
CA HIS A 55 0.99 -0.20 0.21
C HIS A 55 -0.37 -0.79 -0.20
N ALA A 56 -1.22 -1.16 0.76
CA ALA A 56 -2.54 -1.70 0.49
C ALA A 56 -3.44 -0.70 -0.26
N VAL A 57 -3.40 0.59 0.11
CA VAL A 57 -4.12 1.66 -0.59
C VAL A 57 -3.66 1.76 -2.05
N CYS A 58 -2.34 1.81 -2.30
CA CYS A 58 -1.79 1.88 -3.66
C CYS A 58 -2.18 0.66 -4.51
N GLN A 59 -2.19 -0.53 -3.93
CA GLN A 59 -2.66 -1.75 -4.59
C GLN A 59 -4.15 -1.67 -4.94
N GLY A 60 -4.98 -1.24 -4.00
CA GLY A 60 -6.41 -1.06 -4.21
C GLY A 60 -6.72 -0.07 -5.33
N ILE A 61 -5.99 1.05 -5.38
CA ILE A 61 -6.10 2.05 -6.45
C ILE A 61 -5.72 1.45 -7.80
N SER A 62 -4.63 0.67 -7.86
CA SER A 62 -4.18 0.03 -9.10
C SER A 62 -5.20 -0.99 -9.62
N ILE A 63 -5.79 -1.79 -8.73
CA ILE A 63 -6.84 -2.76 -9.09
C ILE A 63 -8.09 -2.04 -9.61
N GLN A 64 -8.52 -0.97 -8.96
CA GLN A 64 -9.69 -0.19 -9.38
C GLN A 64 -9.45 0.53 -10.72
N ALA A 65 -8.24 1.06 -10.96
CA ALA A 65 -7.85 1.65 -12.23
C ALA A 65 -7.94 0.63 -13.38
N CYS A 66 -7.41 -0.59 -13.18
CA CYS A 66 -7.54 -1.68 -14.15
C CYS A 66 -8.99 -2.13 -14.38
N SER A 67 -9.87 -1.86 -13.41
CA SER A 67 -11.30 -2.21 -13.47
C SER A 67 -12.17 -1.09 -14.06
N GLY A 68 -11.57 0.01 -14.51
CA GLY A 68 -12.27 1.11 -15.20
C GLY A 68 -12.73 2.26 -14.32
N ALA A 69 -12.27 2.35 -13.06
CA ALA A 69 -12.52 3.51 -12.22
C ALA A 69 -11.94 4.79 -12.86
N THR A 70 -12.66 5.90 -12.70
CA THR A 70 -12.25 7.21 -13.20
C THR A 70 -11.10 7.80 -12.39
N ARG A 71 -10.42 8.79 -12.97
CA ARG A 71 -9.32 9.49 -12.28
C ARG A 71 -9.81 10.12 -10.99
N GLU A 72 -10.98 10.73 -11.03
CA GLU A 72 -11.63 11.42 -9.92
C GLU A 72 -11.89 10.44 -8.76
N GLU A 73 -12.55 9.31 -9.02
CA GLU A 73 -12.84 8.28 -8.01
C GLU A 73 -11.56 7.74 -7.34
N LEU A 74 -10.49 7.51 -8.13
CA LEU A 74 -9.21 7.05 -7.60
C LEU A 74 -8.51 8.10 -6.73
N HIS A 75 -8.65 9.39 -7.06
CA HIS A 75 -8.12 10.46 -6.21
C HIS A 75 -8.92 10.58 -4.91
N GLU A 76 -10.24 10.40 -4.93
CA GLU A 76 -11.05 10.40 -3.70
C GLU A 76 -10.59 9.33 -2.71
N VAL A 77 -10.21 8.13 -3.20
CA VAL A 77 -9.64 7.06 -2.36
C VAL A 77 -8.29 7.49 -1.77
N ALA A 78 -7.41 8.07 -2.59
CA ALA A 78 -6.11 8.55 -2.12
C ALA A 78 -6.25 9.67 -1.09
N ASP A 79 -7.10 10.65 -1.35
CA ASP A 79 -7.38 11.77 -0.45
C ASP A 79 -7.98 11.27 0.87
N ARG A 80 -8.89 10.30 0.80
CA ARG A 80 -9.48 9.72 2.01
C ARG A 80 -8.44 8.99 2.85
N ALA A 81 -7.53 8.27 2.20
CA ALA A 81 -6.41 7.64 2.89
C ALA A 81 -5.51 8.70 3.54
N LEU A 82 -5.06 9.72 2.81
CA LEU A 82 -4.20 10.78 3.35
C LEU A 82 -4.85 11.57 4.50
N LYS A 83 -6.18 11.75 4.51
CA LYS A 83 -6.90 12.32 5.66
C LYS A 83 -6.86 11.46 6.92
N ALA A 84 -6.59 10.17 6.79
CA ALA A 84 -6.37 9.26 7.92
C ALA A 84 -4.88 9.11 8.28
N TRP A 85 -4.01 9.89 7.63
CA TRP A 85 -2.59 9.91 7.97
C TRP A 85 -2.39 10.37 9.42
N PRO A 86 -1.47 9.75 10.18
CA PRO A 86 -1.15 10.17 11.53
C PRO A 86 -0.65 11.62 11.54
N GLU A 87 -1.40 12.50 12.19
CA GLU A 87 -1.04 13.91 12.34
C GLU A 87 -0.18 14.12 13.59
N PRO A 88 0.87 14.97 13.52
CA PRO A 88 1.61 15.39 14.72
C PRO A 88 0.63 16.00 15.72
N PRO A 89 0.83 15.76 17.03
CA PRO A 89 0.03 16.45 18.04
C PRO A 89 0.15 17.96 17.78
N ALA A 90 -0.98 18.65 17.76
CA ALA A 90 -1.03 20.09 17.55
C ALA A 90 -0.02 20.77 18.50
N ARG A 91 0.93 21.53 17.95
CA ARG A 91 1.84 22.34 18.77
C ARG A 91 1.04 23.49 19.37
N GLU A 92 0.96 23.53 20.69
CA GLU A 92 0.48 24.69 21.48
C GLU A 92 1.51 25.82 21.49
#